data_AF-A0A4V0WVV6-F1
#
_entry.id   AF-A0A4V0WVV6-F1
#
_cell.length_a   1.000
_cell.length_b   1.000
_cell.length_c   1.000
_cell.angle_alpha   90.00
_cell.angle_beta   90.00
_cell.angle_gamma   90.00
#
_symmetry.space_group_name_H-M   'P 1'
#
loop_
_entity.id
_entity.type
_entity.pdbx_description
1 polymer ?
#
loop_
_entity_poly.entity_id
_entity_poly.type
_entity_poly.pdbx_seq_one_letter_code
_entity_poly.pdbx_strand_id
1 'polypeptide(L)'
;MTQSKLKKQGLGGAIPTHEEKGRLQKRKLVAPVDPAVTPRTKICTKCAKSFRVDPGKKFYLCADCYRRTFLHKKASSAFDTRILTSIVCSTCGTREYLPFVPNQHEKTLCRSCYAEQRLAPSLVTPPTKD
;
A
#
# COMPACT_ATOMS: atom_id res chain seq x y z
N MET A 1 -34.60 -21.22 -53.76
CA MET A 1 -34.26 -22.19 -52.70
C MET A 1 -33.24 -23.18 -53.26
N THR A 2 -32.27 -23.57 -52.43
CA THR A 2 -31.41 -24.78 -52.47
C THR A 2 -29.88 -24.61 -52.62
N GLN A 3 -29.26 -24.53 -51.43
CA GLN A 3 -28.09 -25.27 -50.94
C GLN A 3 -26.70 -25.04 -51.56
N SER A 4 -25.94 -24.17 -50.87
CA SER A 4 -24.48 -24.06 -50.96
C SER A 4 -23.78 -25.28 -50.38
N LYS A 5 -22.97 -25.96 -51.21
CA LYS A 5 -22.18 -27.13 -50.85
C LYS A 5 -20.85 -26.68 -50.21
N LEU A 6 -20.74 -26.74 -48.88
CA LEU A 6 -19.49 -26.49 -48.17
C LEU A 6 -18.46 -27.60 -48.49
N LYS A 7 -17.38 -27.23 -49.17
CA LYS A 7 -16.22 -28.10 -49.42
C LYS A 7 -15.23 -27.94 -48.26
N LYS A 8 -15.13 -28.97 -47.40
CA LYS A 8 -14.12 -29.07 -46.33
C LYS A 8 -12.73 -29.09 -46.96
N GLN A 9 -11.94 -28.07 -46.69
CA GLN A 9 -10.53 -28.01 -47.04
C GLN A 9 -9.75 -28.61 -45.87
N GLY A 10 -9.30 -29.87 -46.03
CA GLY A 10 -8.39 -30.51 -45.10
C GLY A 10 -6.99 -29.93 -45.28
N LEU A 11 -6.43 -29.35 -44.22
CA LEU A 11 -5.02 -28.96 -44.14
C LEU A 11 -4.17 -30.22 -43.95
N GLY A 12 -3.91 -30.94 -45.05
CA GLY A 12 -2.92 -32.01 -45.11
C GLY A 12 -1.55 -31.43 -45.42
N GLY A 13 -0.86 -30.90 -44.40
CA GLY A 13 0.55 -30.51 -44.53
C GLY A 13 1.44 -31.74 -44.53
N ALA A 14 2.17 -31.98 -45.62
CA ALA A 14 3.17 -33.04 -45.72
C ALA A 14 4.32 -32.75 -44.74
N ILE A 15 4.57 -33.67 -43.81
CA ILE A 15 5.72 -33.61 -42.89
C ILE A 15 6.97 -34.05 -43.68
N PRO A 16 8.01 -33.21 -43.81
CA PRO A 16 9.25 -33.62 -44.45
C PRO A 16 9.98 -34.64 -43.57
N THR A 17 10.16 -35.86 -44.11
CA THR A 17 11.01 -36.90 -43.54
C THR A 17 12.46 -36.63 -43.91
N HIS A 18 13.11 -35.74 -43.16
CA HIS A 18 14.57 -35.68 -43.15
C HIS A 18 15.04 -35.99 -41.73
N GLU A 19 15.56 -37.21 -41.55
CA GLU A 19 16.32 -37.61 -40.36
C GLU A 19 17.65 -36.85 -40.33
N GLU A 20 17.60 -35.55 -40.04
CA GLU A 20 18.79 -34.84 -39.58
C GLU A 20 18.94 -35.16 -38.09
N LYS A 21 19.93 -36.00 -37.77
CA LYS A 21 20.28 -36.34 -36.39
C LYS A 21 20.72 -35.07 -35.66
N GLY A 22 19.77 -34.40 -35.01
CA GLY A 22 20.01 -33.17 -34.27
C GLY A 22 21.08 -33.39 -33.21
N ARG A 23 22.24 -32.78 -33.39
CA ARG A 23 23.32 -32.81 -32.40
C ARG A 23 22.91 -31.94 -31.22
N LEU A 24 22.55 -32.58 -30.10
CA LEU A 24 22.27 -31.89 -28.83
C LEU A 24 23.52 -31.09 -28.41
N GLN A 25 23.45 -29.77 -28.57
CA GLN A 25 24.47 -28.90 -27.99
C GLN A 25 24.19 -28.74 -26.50
N LYS A 26 25.21 -29.00 -25.66
CA LYS A 26 25.11 -28.75 -24.23
C LYS A 26 24.88 -27.25 -24.03
N ARG A 27 23.71 -26.89 -23.51
CA ARG A 27 23.36 -25.51 -23.18
C ARG A 27 24.44 -24.95 -22.27
N LYS A 28 25.12 -23.89 -22.70
CA LYS A 28 26.17 -23.24 -21.90
C LYS A 28 25.52 -22.81 -20.59
N LEU A 29 26.06 -23.28 -19.46
CA LEU A 29 25.60 -22.85 -18.15
C LEU A 29 25.81 -21.34 -18.07
N VAL A 30 24.70 -20.60 -17.97
CA VAL A 30 24.76 -19.17 -17.65
C VAL A 30 25.26 -19.12 -16.22
N ALA A 31 26.47 -18.61 -16.01
CA ALA A 31 26.96 -18.33 -14.67
C ALA A 31 25.89 -17.47 -13.98
N PRO A 32 25.41 -17.86 -12.79
CA PRO A 32 24.44 -17.04 -12.07
C PRO A 32 25.09 -15.68 -11.86
N VAL A 33 24.58 -14.65 -12.54
CA VAL A 33 24.97 -13.27 -12.23
C VAL A 33 24.63 -13.11 -10.76
N ASP A 34 25.67 -12.90 -9.94
CA ASP A 34 25.54 -12.97 -8.50
C ASP A 34 24.32 -12.17 -8.06
N PRO A 35 23.34 -12.80 -7.40
CA PRO A 35 22.11 -12.13 -6.98
C PRO A 35 22.39 -11.02 -5.97
N ALA A 36 23.64 -10.93 -5.51
CA ALA A 36 24.22 -9.91 -4.65
C ALA A 36 24.61 -8.61 -5.39
N VAL A 37 24.81 -8.64 -6.72
CA VAL A 37 25.51 -7.55 -7.44
C VAL A 37 24.59 -6.76 -8.37
N THR A 38 23.44 -7.29 -8.80
CA THR A 38 22.53 -6.58 -9.71
C THR A 38 21.12 -6.39 -9.13
N PRO A 39 20.61 -5.14 -9.08
CA PRO A 39 19.25 -4.88 -8.61
C PRO A 39 18.23 -5.53 -9.54
N ARG A 40 17.31 -6.30 -8.96
CA ARG A 40 16.31 -7.06 -9.72
C ARG A 40 15.07 -6.21 -9.94
N THR A 41 14.61 -6.09 -11.17
CA THR A 41 13.33 -5.45 -11.48
C THR A 41 12.18 -6.42 -11.17
N LYS A 42 11.23 -5.97 -10.35
CA LYS A 42 10.01 -6.71 -9.96
C LYS A 42 8.76 -5.88 -10.24
N ILE A 43 7.60 -6.53 -10.33
CA ILE A 43 6.30 -5.88 -10.55
C ILE A 43 5.54 -5.85 -9.23
N CYS A 44 5.02 -4.69 -8.84
CA CYS A 44 4.22 -4.53 -7.63
C CYS A 44 2.85 -5.22 -7.78
N THR A 45 2.48 -6.06 -6.82
CA THR A 45 1.19 -6.76 -6.83
C THR A 45 -0.04 -5.85 -6.68
N LYS A 46 0.10 -4.65 -6.11
CA LYS A 46 -1.03 -3.70 -5.93
C LYS A 46 -1.24 -2.73 -7.08
N CYS A 47 -0.18 -2.19 -7.65
CA CYS A 47 -0.28 -1.13 -8.66
C CYS A 47 0.32 -1.51 -10.01
N ALA A 48 0.77 -2.77 -10.17
CA ALA A 48 1.40 -3.31 -11.37
C ALA A 48 2.64 -2.53 -11.88
N LYS A 49 3.15 -1.55 -11.12
CA LYS A 49 4.34 -0.78 -11.51
C LYS A 49 5.61 -1.60 -11.30
N SER A 50 6.53 -1.51 -12.25
CA SER A 50 7.86 -2.09 -12.10
C SER A 50 8.72 -1.26 -11.13
N PHE A 51 9.50 -1.94 -10.29
CA PHE A 51 10.40 -1.30 -9.32
C PHE A 51 11.66 -2.15 -9.11
N ARG A 52 12.74 -1.51 -8.65
CA ARG A 52 14.02 -2.17 -8.36
C ARG A 52 14.04 -2.66 -6.91
N VAL A 53 14.52 -3.88 -6.72
CA VAL A 53 14.68 -4.53 -5.41
C VAL A 53 16.16 -4.77 -5.15
N ASP A 54 16.61 -4.37 -3.97
CA ASP A 54 17.97 -4.64 -3.51
C ASP A 54 18.27 -6.15 -3.51
N PRO A 55 19.51 -6.52 -3.84
CA PRO A 55 19.96 -7.89 -3.72
C PRO A 55 19.68 -8.45 -2.31
N GLY A 56 19.18 -9.69 -2.25
CA GLY A 56 18.87 -10.39 -0.98
C GLY A 56 17.51 -10.07 -0.37
N LYS A 57 16.82 -8.98 -0.76
CA LYS A 57 15.46 -8.68 -0.27
C LYS A 57 14.41 -9.23 -1.24
N LYS A 58 13.33 -9.81 -0.69
CA LYS A 58 12.18 -10.31 -1.48
C LYS A 58 10.95 -9.45 -1.20
N PHE A 59 10.81 -8.33 -1.91
CA PHE A 59 9.62 -7.48 -1.80
C PHE A 59 8.59 -7.82 -2.89
N TYR A 60 7.31 -7.90 -2.49
CA TYR A 60 6.16 -8.09 -3.40
C TYR A 60 5.38 -6.79 -3.67
N LEU A 61 5.76 -5.69 -3.01
CA LEU A 61 5.16 -4.36 -3.14
C LEU A 61 6.24 -3.31 -3.41
N CYS A 62 5.90 -2.27 -4.17
CA CYS A 62 6.75 -1.08 -4.30
C CYS A 62 6.76 -0.27 -2.99
N ALA A 63 7.72 0.66 -2.87
CA ALA A 63 7.87 1.51 -1.68
C ALA A 63 6.58 2.25 -1.31
N ASP A 64 5.82 2.78 -2.28
CA ASP A 64 4.58 3.51 -2.00
C ASP A 64 3.46 2.60 -1.49
N CYS A 65 3.25 1.46 -2.14
CA CYS A 65 2.24 0.49 -1.69
C CYS A 65 2.62 -0.13 -0.35
N TYR A 66 3.92 -0.35 -0.09
CA TYR A 66 4.42 -0.81 1.20
C TYR A 66 4.17 0.24 2.30
N ARG A 67 4.49 1.51 2.04
CA ARG A 67 4.23 2.62 2.97
C ARG A 67 2.73 2.72 3.32
N ARG A 68 1.85 2.69 2.32
CA ARG A 68 0.39 2.75 2.54
C ARG A 68 -0.19 1.53 3.25
N THR A 69 0.45 0.37 3.21
CA THR A 69 -0.10 -0.85 3.83
C THR A 69 0.44 -1.07 5.24
N PHE A 70 1.72 -0.77 5.47
CA PHE A 70 2.40 -1.12 6.71
C PHE A 70 2.72 0.07 7.62
N LEU A 71 2.83 1.31 7.11
CA LEU A 71 3.09 2.47 7.99
C LEU A 71 1.85 2.95 8.76
N HIS A 72 0.65 2.83 8.20
CA HIS A 72 -0.57 3.20 8.94
C HIS A 72 -0.87 2.27 10.12
N LYS A 73 -0.33 1.04 10.11
CA LYS A 73 -0.41 0.16 11.28
C LYS A 73 0.53 0.60 12.40
N LYS A 74 1.73 1.10 12.08
CA LYS A 74 2.73 1.45 13.11
C LYS A 74 2.40 2.73 13.91
N ALA A 75 1.55 3.62 13.38
CA ALA A 75 1.02 4.76 14.15
C ALA A 75 -0.26 4.42 14.96
N SER A 76 -0.93 3.31 14.64
CA SER A 76 -2.19 2.89 15.27
C SER A 76 -2.01 1.73 16.27
N SER A 77 -0.96 0.92 16.12
CA SER A 77 -0.70 -0.25 16.98
C SER A 77 0.10 0.08 18.25
N ALA A 78 0.33 1.36 18.55
CA ALA A 78 0.86 1.80 19.86
C ALA A 78 -0.28 2.17 20.84
N PHE A 79 -1.52 1.77 20.54
CA PHE A 79 -2.71 2.02 21.34
C PHE A 79 -3.28 0.73 21.96
N ASP A 80 -2.44 -0.18 22.47
CA ASP A 80 -2.93 -1.45 23.03
C ASP A 80 -3.26 -1.39 24.55
N THR A 81 -3.25 -0.19 25.12
CA THR A 81 -3.95 0.14 26.38
C THR A 81 -4.51 1.57 26.26
N ARG A 82 -5.65 1.73 25.56
CA ARG A 82 -6.31 3.05 25.43
C ARG A 82 -6.95 3.42 26.76
N ILE A 83 -6.22 4.10 27.63
CA ILE A 83 -6.81 4.79 28.78
C ILE A 83 -7.65 5.94 28.21
N LEU A 84 -8.96 5.77 28.19
CA LEU A 84 -9.90 6.84 27.87
C LEU A 84 -10.01 7.75 29.07
N THR A 85 -9.52 8.97 28.94
CA THR A 85 -9.59 9.97 30.02
C THR A 85 -10.87 10.76 29.89
N SER A 86 -11.75 10.72 30.89
CA SER A 86 -12.92 11.58 30.95
C SER A 86 -12.51 13.01 31.25
N ILE A 87 -12.98 13.96 30.44
CA ILE A 87 -12.77 15.39 30.63
C ILE A 87 -14.11 16.11 30.72
N VAL A 88 -14.09 17.33 31.27
CA VAL A 88 -15.17 18.31 31.17
C VAL A 88 -14.65 19.46 30.32
N CYS A 89 -15.31 19.79 29.22
CA CYS A 89 -14.88 20.86 28.33
C CYS A 89 -14.92 22.23 29.04
N SER A 90 -13.84 23.00 28.96
CA SER A 90 -13.77 24.32 29.60
C SER A 90 -14.66 25.38 28.93
N THR A 91 -15.12 25.16 27.69
CA THR A 91 -15.96 26.12 26.95
C THR A 91 -17.43 25.78 27.02
N CYS A 92 -17.82 24.51 26.79
CA CYS A 92 -19.22 24.10 26.73
C CYS A 92 -19.69 23.27 27.94
N GLY A 93 -18.78 22.85 28.83
CA GLY A 93 -19.11 22.03 29.99
C GLY A 93 -19.44 20.56 29.68
N THR A 94 -19.45 20.14 28.42
CA THR A 94 -19.75 18.77 28.01
C THR A 94 -18.69 17.78 28.50
N ARG A 95 -19.13 16.59 28.93
CA ARG A 95 -18.24 15.47 29.26
C ARG A 95 -17.86 14.69 27.99
N GLU A 96 -16.56 14.49 27.77
CA GLU A 96 -16.05 13.72 26.62
C GLU A 96 -14.88 12.81 27.05
N TYR A 97 -14.60 11.78 26.25
CA TYR A 97 -13.48 10.88 26.47
C TYR A 97 -12.37 11.13 25.45
N LEU A 98 -11.15 11.41 25.93
CA LEU A 98 -9.97 11.58 25.11
C LEU A 98 -9.10 10.32 25.07
N PRO A 99 -8.44 10.00 23.94
CA PRO A 99 -7.54 8.86 23.81
C PRO A 99 -6.12 9.12 24.38
N PHE A 100 -5.95 10.20 25.14
CA PHE A 100 -4.72 10.61 25.80
C PHE A 100 -5.06 11.35 27.10
N VAL A 101 -4.10 11.45 28.01
CA VAL A 101 -4.23 12.25 29.25
C VAL A 101 -3.75 13.68 28.94
N PRO A 102 -4.61 14.71 29.01
CA PRO A 102 -4.20 16.10 28.81
C PRO A 102 -3.36 16.60 29.99
N ASN A 103 -2.34 17.42 29.72
CA ASN A 103 -1.48 17.99 30.77
C ASN A 103 -2.24 18.99 31.68
N GLN A 104 -3.25 19.69 31.15
CA GLN A 104 -4.05 20.69 31.88
C GLN A 104 -5.54 20.41 31.72
N HIS A 105 -6.13 19.68 32.66
CA HIS A 105 -7.54 19.31 32.63
C HIS A 105 -8.47 20.54 32.55
N GLU A 106 -8.14 21.64 33.24
CA GLU A 106 -8.95 22.87 33.33
C GLU A 106 -9.10 23.64 32.02
N LYS A 107 -8.14 23.50 31.10
CA LYS A 107 -8.14 24.19 29.79
C LYS A 107 -8.47 23.23 28.64
N THR A 108 -8.89 22.02 28.95
CA THR A 108 -9.13 21.00 27.94
C THR A 108 -10.46 21.28 27.24
N LEU A 109 -10.41 21.30 25.91
CA LEU A 109 -11.58 21.47 25.06
C LEU A 109 -12.07 20.11 24.55
N CYS A 110 -13.38 20.01 24.35
CA CYS A 110 -13.95 18.91 23.58
C CYS A 110 -13.55 19.01 22.11
N ARG A 111 -13.74 17.92 21.37
CA ARG A 111 -13.37 17.82 19.96
C ARG A 111 -14.05 18.87 19.08
N SER A 112 -15.31 19.23 19.38
CA SER A 112 -16.05 20.24 18.64
C SER A 112 -15.52 21.65 18.91
N CYS A 113 -15.39 22.06 20.18
CA CYS A 113 -14.88 23.39 20.54
C CYS A 113 -13.44 23.59 20.07
N TYR A 114 -12.61 22.54 20.12
CA TYR A 114 -11.25 22.62 19.57
C TYR A 114 -11.25 22.79 18.04
N ALA A 115 -12.15 22.12 17.32
CA ALA A 115 -12.28 22.26 15.88
C ALA A 115 -12.72 23.69 15.50
N GLU A 116 -13.71 24.23 16.20
CA GLU A 116 -14.19 25.62 16.02
C GLU A 116 -13.06 26.63 16.29
N GLN A 117 -12.33 26.48 17.39
CA GLN A 117 -11.21 27.36 17.74
C GLN A 117 -10.09 27.33 16.68
N ARG A 118 -9.80 26.15 16.10
CA ARG A 118 -8.80 26.03 15.03
C ARG A 118 -9.23 26.65 13.71
N LEU A 119 -10.54 26.68 13.43
CA LEU A 119 -11.10 27.24 12.20
C LEU A 119 -11.28 28.77 12.28
N ALA A 120 -11.40 29.33 13.48
CA ALA A 120 -11.62 30.76 13.72
C ALA A 120 -10.42 31.45 14.43
N PRO A 121 -9.21 31.47 13.85
CA PRO A 121 -8.06 32.13 14.48
C PRO A 121 -8.15 33.66 14.53
N SER A 122 -9.19 34.30 13.97
CA SER A 122 -9.28 35.76 13.83
C SER A 122 -10.16 36.49 14.85
N LEU A 123 -10.90 35.82 15.75
CA LEU A 123 -11.86 36.49 16.64
C LEU A 123 -11.73 36.19 18.14
N VAL A 124 -10.70 35.47 18.59
CA VAL A 124 -10.61 35.10 20.01
C VAL A 124 -9.85 36.18 20.80
N THR A 125 -10.58 37.15 21.35
CA THR A 125 -10.14 37.87 22.55
C THR A 125 -10.23 36.91 23.75
N PRO A 126 -9.17 36.76 24.55
CA PRO A 126 -9.21 35.92 25.75
C PRO A 126 -10.20 36.52 26.77
N PRO A 127 -10.93 35.68 27.54
CA PRO A 127 -11.75 36.17 28.63
C PRO A 127 -10.84 36.77 29.72
N THR A 128 -10.94 38.08 29.94
CA THR A 128 -10.42 38.77 31.12
C THR A 128 -11.12 38.20 32.35
N LYS A 129 -10.36 37.54 33.23
CA LYS A 129 -10.78 37.25 34.60
C LYS A 129 -10.77 38.56 35.39
N ASP A 130 -11.91 38.91 35.98
CA ASP A 130 -12.04 39.93 37.03
C ASP A 130 -11.31 39.53 38.33
#